data_AF-A0A419RQI1-F1
#
_entry.id   AF-A0A419RQI1-F1
#
_cell.length_a   1.000
_cell.length_b   1.000
_cell.length_c   1.000
_cell.angle_alpha   90.00
_cell.angle_beta   90.00
_cell.angle_gamma   90.00
#
_symmetry.space_group_name_H-M   'P 1'
#
loop_
_entity.id
_entity.type
_entity.pdbx_description
1 polymer ?
#
loop_
_entity_poly.entity_id
_entity_poly.type
_entity_poly.pdbx_seq_one_letter_code
_entity_poly.pdbx_strand_id
1 'polypeptide(L)'
;MKTNFFKVLVASLPAFLLAGCSTIGFGGDDDRSVDRGAIEDALIERFGREGEIDYAMVSYDLDDDGRDEAIVHIRSNYYCGSGGCNALVLTPDFNGYRIVMDATVTRTPIAVLDSETRGWSDLVVAYGGGGRDYGRALMRFDGLSYPGNPTVAPAERTSRRGDVLISEDPDYRELVD
;
A
#
# COMPACT_ATOMS: atom_id res chain seq x y z
N MET A 1 14.99 -67.31 42.59
CA MET A 1 15.48 -66.20 43.45
C MET A 1 16.96 -66.02 43.17
N LYS A 2 17.40 -64.77 42.87
CA LYS A 2 18.81 -64.33 42.74
C LYS A 2 19.53 -64.82 41.46
N THR A 3 20.28 -64.05 40.67
CA THR A 3 20.63 -62.61 40.60
C THR A 3 21.16 -62.33 39.18
N ASN A 4 21.06 -61.06 38.78
CA ASN A 4 21.30 -60.50 37.46
C ASN A 4 22.72 -60.56 36.91
N PHE A 5 22.72 -60.52 35.58
CA PHE A 5 23.82 -60.41 34.61
C PHE A 5 24.42 -58.99 34.52
N PHE A 6 25.70 -58.99 34.11
CA PHE A 6 26.42 -58.05 33.23
C PHE A 6 27.05 -56.72 33.72
N LYS A 7 28.40 -56.72 33.59
CA LYS A 7 29.35 -55.66 33.23
C LYS A 7 28.77 -54.48 32.43
N VAL A 8 29.32 -53.27 32.61
CA VAL A 8 30.25 -52.58 31.66
C VAL A 8 30.84 -51.33 32.33
N LEU A 9 32.07 -51.00 31.91
CA LEU A 9 33.00 -49.96 32.34
C LEU A 9 32.86 -48.68 31.48
N VAL A 10 33.55 -47.59 31.90
CA VAL A 10 33.92 -46.34 31.17
C VAL A 10 32.77 -45.37 30.82
N ALA A 11 32.90 -44.04 30.78
CA ALA A 11 34.02 -43.10 30.84
C ALA A 11 33.51 -41.71 31.28
N SER A 12 34.31 -40.95 32.02
CA SER A 12 34.10 -39.51 32.21
C SER A 12 34.70 -38.72 31.05
N LEU A 13 33.96 -37.77 30.48
CA LEU A 13 34.50 -36.65 29.70
C LEU A 13 33.65 -35.38 29.97
N PRO A 14 34.22 -34.18 29.77
CA PRO A 14 34.02 -33.03 30.64
C PRO A 14 32.83 -32.14 30.26
N ALA A 15 32.40 -31.35 31.25
CA ALA A 15 31.53 -30.21 31.08
C ALA A 15 32.16 -29.18 30.13
N PHE A 16 31.54 -28.97 28.97
CA PHE A 16 31.74 -27.78 28.15
C PHE A 16 30.60 -26.80 28.43
N LEU A 17 30.92 -25.75 29.18
CA LEU A 17 30.19 -24.49 29.21
C LEU A 17 30.63 -23.64 28.00
N LEU A 18 29.73 -22.72 27.62
CA LEU A 18 29.78 -21.70 26.55
C LEU A 18 29.07 -22.13 25.27
N ALA A 19 28.26 -21.31 24.60
CA ALA A 19 27.62 -20.04 24.86
C ALA A 19 26.73 -19.79 23.62
N GLY A 20 25.58 -19.13 23.79
CA GLY A 20 24.85 -18.52 22.68
C GLY A 20 23.98 -19.47 21.84
N CYS A 21 22.76 -19.74 22.31
CA CYS A 21 21.66 -19.90 21.36
C CYS A 21 21.42 -18.49 20.78
N SER A 22 22.12 -18.15 19.70
CA SER A 22 21.72 -17.02 18.89
C SER A 22 20.39 -17.40 18.28
N THR A 23 19.31 -16.91 18.87
CA THR A 23 18.06 -16.75 18.16
C THR A 23 18.41 -15.95 16.91
N ILE A 24 18.31 -16.59 15.74
CA ILE A 24 18.16 -15.84 14.50
C ILE A 24 16.82 -15.12 14.69
N GLY A 25 16.90 -13.88 15.17
CA GLY A 25 15.81 -12.94 15.02
C GLY A 25 15.75 -12.66 13.53
N PHE A 26 14.94 -13.43 12.80
CA PHE A 26 14.32 -12.91 11.61
C PHE A 26 13.51 -11.72 12.11
N GLY A 27 14.02 -10.51 11.86
CA GLY A 27 13.19 -9.33 11.92
C GLY A 27 11.94 -9.65 11.10
N GLY A 28 10.78 -9.46 11.71
CA GLY A 28 9.52 -9.45 10.98
C GLY A 28 9.54 -8.20 10.11
N ASP A 29 10.20 -8.30 8.96
CA ASP A 29 9.95 -7.43 7.83
C ASP A 29 8.64 -7.93 7.23
N ASP A 30 7.62 -7.09 7.31
CA ASP A 30 6.23 -7.35 6.93
C ASP A 30 6.17 -7.91 5.49
N ASP A 31 5.85 -9.20 5.33
CA ASP A 31 5.72 -9.88 4.01
C ASP A 31 4.64 -9.23 3.12
N ARG A 32 3.85 -8.30 3.68
CA ARG A 32 2.88 -7.46 2.97
C ARG A 32 3.45 -6.18 2.37
N SER A 33 4.70 -5.80 2.72
CA SER A 33 5.20 -4.47 2.37
C SER A 33 5.39 -4.34 0.85
N VAL A 34 4.67 -3.38 0.27
CA VAL A 34 4.83 -2.94 -1.12
C VAL A 34 6.30 -2.59 -1.40
N ASP A 35 6.90 -3.22 -2.40
CA ASP A 35 8.23 -2.86 -2.92
C ASP A 35 8.20 -1.45 -3.52
N ARG A 36 8.77 -0.49 -2.78
CA ARG A 36 8.81 0.92 -3.18
C ARG A 36 9.53 1.13 -4.50
N GLY A 37 10.63 0.44 -4.77
CA GLY A 37 11.38 0.65 -6.01
C GLY A 37 10.54 0.28 -7.22
N ALA A 38 9.81 -0.82 -7.14
CA ALA A 38 8.88 -1.23 -8.18
C ALA A 38 7.66 -0.28 -8.31
N ILE A 39 7.21 0.37 -7.22
CA ILE A 39 6.22 1.45 -7.33
C ILE A 39 6.80 2.67 -8.03
N GLU A 40 8.01 3.09 -7.66
CA GLU A 40 8.69 4.23 -8.28
C GLU A 40 8.91 3.98 -9.78
N ASP A 41 9.32 2.77 -10.18
CA ASP A 41 9.40 2.35 -11.58
C ASP A 41 8.04 2.48 -12.30
N ALA A 42 6.95 2.03 -11.67
CA ALA A 42 5.61 2.16 -12.24
C ALA A 42 5.15 3.63 -12.35
N LEU A 43 5.53 4.49 -11.40
CA LEU A 43 5.26 5.93 -11.48
C LEU A 43 6.06 6.58 -12.62
N ILE A 44 7.32 6.21 -12.79
CA ILE A 44 8.18 6.67 -13.90
C ILE A 44 7.62 6.19 -15.24
N GLU A 45 7.14 4.95 -15.34
CA GLU A 45 6.50 4.46 -16.56
C GLU A 45 5.23 5.26 -16.88
N ARG A 46 4.42 5.56 -15.86
CA ARG A 46 3.15 6.25 -16.05
C ARG A 46 3.28 7.74 -16.36
N PHE A 47 4.17 8.46 -15.66
CA PHE A 47 4.31 9.92 -15.76
C PHE A 47 5.56 10.34 -16.53
N GLY A 48 6.39 9.39 -16.96
CA GLY A 48 7.67 9.70 -17.56
C GLY A 48 8.64 10.34 -16.57
N ARG A 49 9.70 10.91 -17.13
CA ARG A 49 10.82 11.50 -16.39
C ARG A 49 10.83 13.04 -16.47
N GLU A 50 9.75 13.61 -16.98
CA GLU A 50 9.64 15.05 -17.23
C GLU A 50 8.88 15.73 -16.09
N GLY A 51 9.59 16.56 -15.34
CA GLY A 51 9.04 17.34 -14.23
C GLY A 51 9.46 16.85 -12.85
N GLU A 52 9.41 17.76 -11.89
CA GLU A 52 9.55 17.44 -10.47
C GLU A 52 8.25 16.74 -10.05
N ILE A 53 8.34 15.43 -9.80
CA ILE A 53 7.24 14.60 -9.30
C ILE A 53 7.54 14.29 -7.85
N ASP A 54 6.72 14.81 -6.96
CA ASP A 54 6.63 14.31 -5.61
C ASP A 54 5.45 13.33 -5.49
N TYR A 55 5.56 12.38 -4.57
CA TYR A 55 4.47 11.45 -4.28
C TYR A 55 4.34 11.19 -2.78
N ALA A 56 3.10 10.97 -2.34
CA ALA A 56 2.79 10.42 -1.03
C ALA A 56 2.21 9.02 -1.22
N MET A 57 2.60 8.08 -0.38
CA MET A 57 2.28 6.66 -0.52
C MET A 57 1.92 6.04 0.83
N VAL A 58 0.97 5.11 0.80
CA VAL A 58 0.65 4.20 1.88
C VAL A 58 0.29 2.83 1.30
N SER A 59 0.57 1.77 2.07
CA SER A 59 0.23 0.39 1.75
C SER A 59 -1.01 -0.03 2.53
N TYR A 60 -1.97 -0.68 1.87
CA TYR A 60 -3.18 -1.19 2.50
C TYR A 60 -3.76 -2.33 1.64
N ASP A 61 -4.12 -3.44 2.26
CA ASP A 61 -4.81 -4.58 1.62
C ASP A 61 -6.28 -4.20 1.30
N LEU A 62 -6.53 -3.76 0.06
CA LEU A 62 -7.85 -3.28 -0.35
C LEU A 62 -8.79 -4.42 -0.71
N ASP A 63 -8.27 -5.59 -1.08
CA ASP A 63 -9.06 -6.75 -1.53
C ASP A 63 -9.01 -7.99 -0.62
N ASP A 64 -8.36 -7.86 0.53
CA ASP A 64 -8.19 -8.89 1.58
C ASP A 64 -7.51 -10.17 1.03
N ASP A 65 -6.63 -10.03 0.04
CA ASP A 65 -5.87 -11.13 -0.55
C ASP A 65 -4.59 -11.48 0.22
N GLY A 66 -4.25 -10.67 1.23
CA GLY A 66 -3.07 -10.80 2.07
C GLY A 66 -1.84 -10.06 1.53
N ARG A 67 -1.97 -9.29 0.44
CA ARG A 67 -0.91 -8.44 -0.13
C ARG A 67 -1.43 -7.02 -0.26
N ASP A 68 -0.63 -6.06 0.22
CA ASP A 68 -1.07 -4.67 0.21
C ASP A 68 -1.04 -4.06 -1.20
N GLU A 69 -2.04 -3.24 -1.50
CA GLU A 69 -1.99 -2.26 -2.58
C GLU A 69 -1.20 -1.02 -2.17
N ALA A 70 -0.55 -0.40 -3.15
CA ALA A 70 0.00 0.94 -3.00
C ALA A 70 -1.05 1.98 -3.38
N ILE A 71 -1.43 2.84 -2.43
CA ILE A 71 -2.24 4.02 -2.69
C ILE A 71 -1.29 5.22 -2.76
N VAL A 72 -1.28 5.88 -3.90
CA VAL A 72 -0.33 6.96 -4.21
C VAL A 72 -1.09 8.23 -4.56
N HIS A 73 -0.68 9.37 -4.02
CA HIS A 73 -1.14 10.68 -4.47
C HIS A 73 0.05 11.49 -5.00
N ILE A 74 -0.10 12.03 -6.19
CA ILE A 74 0.96 12.73 -6.91
C ILE A 74 0.89 14.22 -6.61
N ARG A 75 2.06 14.86 -6.52
CA ARG A 75 2.21 16.31 -6.53
C ARG A 75 3.28 16.67 -7.55
N SER A 76 2.87 17.32 -8.63
CA SER A 76 3.78 17.77 -9.68
C SER A 76 3.28 19.07 -10.28
N ASN A 77 4.21 19.91 -10.72
CA ASN A 77 3.89 21.13 -11.47
C ASN A 77 3.24 20.85 -12.84
N TYR A 78 3.47 19.69 -13.44
CA TYR A 78 2.90 19.32 -14.75
C TYR A 78 1.60 18.51 -14.62
N TYR A 79 1.53 17.62 -13.64
CA TYR A 79 0.40 16.69 -13.48
C TYR A 79 -0.67 17.17 -12.50
N CYS A 80 -0.45 18.29 -11.81
CA CYS A 80 -1.47 18.95 -11.00
C CYS A 80 -2.01 20.19 -11.71
N GLY A 81 -3.34 20.31 -11.72
CA GLY A 81 -4.04 21.52 -12.13
C GLY A 81 -4.80 22.15 -10.96
N SER A 82 -5.53 23.23 -11.26
CA SER A 82 -6.40 23.88 -10.25
C SER A 82 -7.52 22.97 -9.73
N GLY A 83 -7.89 21.93 -10.49
CA GLY A 83 -8.88 20.92 -10.10
C GLY A 83 -8.35 19.81 -9.20
N GLY A 84 -7.03 19.73 -8.96
CA GLY A 84 -6.40 18.66 -8.19
C GLY A 84 -5.28 17.95 -8.96
N CYS A 85 -4.81 16.86 -8.38
CA CYS A 85 -3.70 16.04 -8.87
C CYS A 85 -4.18 14.62 -9.20
N ASN A 86 -3.26 13.76 -9.66
CA ASN A 86 -3.52 12.33 -9.84
C ASN A 86 -3.41 11.56 -8.52
N ALA A 87 -4.25 10.54 -8.37
CA ALA A 87 -4.09 9.50 -7.38
C ALA A 87 -4.15 8.13 -8.06
N LEU A 88 -3.30 7.20 -7.62
CA LEU A 88 -3.21 5.85 -8.15
C LEU A 88 -3.46 4.82 -7.05
N VAL A 89 -3.96 3.66 -7.47
CA VAL A 89 -3.92 2.42 -6.69
C VAL A 89 -3.23 1.38 -7.55
N LEU A 90 -2.17 0.79 -7.02
CA LEU A 90 -1.37 -0.25 -7.68
C LEU A 90 -1.50 -1.55 -6.89
N THR A 91 -1.92 -2.62 -7.55
CA THR A 91 -2.07 -3.96 -6.96
C THR A 91 -0.95 -4.88 -7.45
N PRO A 92 -0.38 -5.74 -6.60
CA PRO A 92 0.60 -6.74 -7.01
C PRO A 92 0.05 -7.66 -8.13
N ASP A 93 0.86 -7.88 -9.16
CA ASP A 93 0.60 -8.81 -10.25
C ASP A 93 1.82 -9.71 -10.49
N PHE A 94 1.70 -10.75 -11.33
CA PHE A 94 2.72 -11.78 -11.53
C PHE A 94 4.13 -11.23 -11.83
N ASN A 95 4.24 -10.07 -12.47
CA ASN A 95 5.51 -9.45 -12.88
C ASN A 95 5.64 -7.98 -12.43
N GLY A 96 5.07 -7.60 -11.28
CA GLY A 96 5.20 -6.25 -10.73
C GLY A 96 3.86 -5.73 -10.23
N TYR A 97 3.40 -4.61 -10.77
CA TYR A 97 2.15 -3.99 -10.35
C TYR A 97 1.24 -3.69 -11.53
N ARG A 98 -0.06 -3.77 -11.26
CA ARG A 98 -1.11 -3.32 -12.17
C ARG A 98 -1.83 -2.13 -11.56
N ILE A 99 -2.02 -1.08 -12.34
CA ILE A 99 -2.79 0.09 -11.91
C ILE A 99 -4.29 -0.25 -11.96
N VAL A 100 -4.94 -0.23 -10.80
CA VAL A 100 -6.39 -0.43 -10.63
C VAL A 100 -7.14 0.86 -10.34
N MET A 101 -6.43 1.96 -10.13
CA MET A 101 -7.00 3.32 -10.16
C MET A 101 -5.97 4.26 -10.77
N ASP A 102 -6.40 5.09 -11.72
CA ASP A 102 -5.66 6.27 -12.19
C ASP A 102 -6.66 7.42 -12.24
N ALA A 103 -6.85 8.06 -11.08
CA ALA A 103 -7.85 9.08 -10.89
C ALA A 103 -7.25 10.47 -11.05
N THR A 104 -7.82 11.26 -11.97
CA THR A 104 -7.48 12.67 -12.15
C THR A 104 -8.31 13.56 -11.22
N VAL A 105 -7.89 14.83 -11.06
CA VAL A 105 -8.61 15.86 -10.27
C VAL A 105 -8.99 15.40 -8.86
N THR A 106 -8.07 14.68 -8.24
CA THR A 106 -8.15 14.23 -6.85
C THR A 106 -7.44 15.21 -5.92
N ARG A 107 -7.79 15.14 -4.64
CA ARG A 107 -7.14 15.83 -3.53
C ARG A 107 -7.04 14.88 -2.35
N THR A 108 -6.13 15.20 -1.46
CA THR A 108 -6.13 14.66 -0.10
C THR A 108 -7.27 15.26 0.73
N PRO A 109 -7.80 14.53 1.73
CA PRO A 109 -7.39 13.19 2.14
C PRO A 109 -7.99 12.09 1.24
N ILE A 110 -7.34 10.93 1.24
CA ILE A 110 -7.87 9.67 0.70
C ILE A 110 -8.11 8.74 1.87
N ALA A 111 -9.33 8.18 1.95
CA ALA A 111 -9.74 7.31 3.04
C ALA A 111 -10.36 6.02 2.54
N VAL A 112 -10.29 4.97 3.34
CA VAL A 112 -10.93 3.67 3.12
C VAL A 112 -12.16 3.50 4.01
N LEU A 113 -13.15 2.75 3.57
CA LEU A 113 -14.38 2.48 4.30
C LEU A 113 -14.48 1.00 4.65
N ASP A 114 -15.18 0.68 5.74
CA ASP A 114 -15.56 -0.70 6.10
C ASP A 114 -16.49 -1.41 5.08
N SER A 115 -16.95 -0.69 4.05
CA SER A 115 -17.80 -1.27 3.02
C SER A 115 -16.98 -1.68 1.81
N GLU A 116 -17.30 -2.83 1.25
CA GLU A 116 -16.66 -3.32 0.04
C GLU A 116 -17.64 -3.38 -1.14
N THR A 117 -17.11 -3.19 -2.33
CA THR A 117 -17.81 -3.46 -3.59
C THR A 117 -16.98 -4.44 -4.41
N ARG A 118 -17.56 -5.61 -4.72
CA ARG A 118 -16.91 -6.67 -5.53
C ARG A 118 -15.60 -7.18 -4.92
N GLY A 119 -15.55 -7.29 -3.60
CA GLY A 119 -14.40 -7.78 -2.85
C GLY A 119 -13.27 -6.77 -2.71
N TRP A 120 -13.52 -5.48 -3.00
CA TRP A 120 -12.56 -4.40 -2.83
C TRP A 120 -13.15 -3.33 -1.92
N SER A 121 -12.36 -2.82 -0.99
CA SER A 121 -12.75 -1.76 -0.07
C SER A 121 -13.15 -0.49 -0.82
N ASP A 122 -14.27 0.12 -0.44
CA ASP A 122 -14.71 1.39 -1.03
C ASP A 122 -13.79 2.53 -0.57
N LEU A 123 -13.38 3.41 -1.48
CA LEU A 123 -12.57 4.58 -1.15
C LEU A 123 -13.40 5.86 -1.10
N VAL A 124 -12.99 6.79 -0.24
CA VAL A 124 -13.45 8.18 -0.23
C VAL A 124 -12.31 9.09 -0.65
N VAL A 125 -12.47 9.76 -1.78
CA VAL A 125 -11.45 10.65 -2.37
C VAL A 125 -11.96 12.08 -2.37
N ALA A 126 -11.17 13.01 -1.84
CA ALA A 126 -11.50 14.43 -1.93
C ALA A 126 -11.28 14.98 -3.33
N TYR A 127 -12.03 16.02 -3.70
CA TYR A 127 -11.88 16.74 -4.96
C TYR A 127 -12.25 18.21 -4.76
N GLY A 128 -11.86 19.08 -5.70
CA GLY A 128 -12.31 20.46 -5.73
C GLY A 128 -11.34 21.43 -6.40
N GLY A 129 -11.80 22.66 -6.61
CA GLY A 129 -11.05 23.68 -7.37
C GLY A 129 -11.39 23.65 -8.86
N GLY A 130 -10.63 24.39 -9.68
CA GLY A 130 -10.90 24.50 -11.12
C GLY A 130 -12.29 25.04 -11.47
N GLY A 131 -12.90 25.83 -10.59
CA GLY A 131 -14.26 26.35 -10.74
C GLY A 131 -15.38 25.40 -10.28
N ARG A 132 -15.05 24.27 -9.64
CA ARG A 132 -16.02 23.33 -9.04
C ARG A 132 -15.97 23.38 -7.51
N ASP A 133 -17.10 23.03 -6.91
CA ASP A 133 -17.22 22.88 -5.45
C ASP A 133 -16.26 21.82 -4.93
N TYR A 134 -15.74 22.06 -3.72
CA TYR A 134 -15.00 21.07 -2.97
C TYR A 134 -15.97 20.01 -2.42
N GLY A 135 -15.52 18.76 -2.44
CA GLY A 135 -16.33 17.63 -2.02
C GLY A 135 -15.52 16.37 -1.82
N ARG A 136 -16.25 15.27 -1.62
CA ARG A 136 -15.70 13.93 -1.57
C ARG A 136 -16.56 13.03 -2.44
N ALA A 137 -15.90 12.06 -3.05
CA ALA A 137 -16.53 11.06 -3.88
C ALA A 137 -16.32 9.68 -3.29
N LEU A 138 -17.37 8.87 -3.34
CA LEU A 138 -17.32 7.45 -3.11
C LEU A 138 -16.84 6.77 -4.40
N MET A 139 -15.75 6.04 -4.28
CA MET A 139 -15.07 5.35 -5.36
C MET A 139 -15.25 3.85 -5.12
N ARG A 140 -16.11 3.22 -5.92
CA ARG A 140 -16.40 1.78 -5.83
C ARG A 140 -15.69 1.03 -6.93
N PHE A 141 -15.11 -0.11 -6.61
CA PHE A 141 -14.48 -0.98 -7.60
C PHE A 141 -15.54 -1.59 -8.53
N ASP A 142 -15.31 -1.58 -9.84
CA ASP A 142 -16.25 -2.11 -10.83
C ASP A 142 -16.02 -3.58 -11.20
N GLY A 143 -14.98 -4.20 -10.61
CA GLY A 143 -14.50 -5.55 -10.92
C GLY A 143 -13.22 -5.56 -11.76
N LEU A 144 -12.81 -4.39 -12.25
CA LEU A 144 -11.54 -4.17 -12.95
C LEU A 144 -10.76 -2.99 -12.38
N SER A 145 -11.44 -1.89 -12.05
CA SER A 145 -10.83 -0.65 -11.59
C SER A 145 -11.76 0.21 -10.71
N TYR A 146 -11.17 1.16 -9.99
CA TYR A 146 -11.87 2.29 -9.39
C TYR A 146 -12.11 3.40 -10.44
N PRO A 147 -13.07 4.32 -10.21
CA PRO A 147 -13.34 5.42 -11.15
C PRO A 147 -12.11 6.30 -11.39
N GLY A 148 -11.86 6.69 -12.65
CA GLY A 148 -10.74 7.56 -13.04
C GLY A 148 -10.94 9.06 -12.80
N ASN A 149 -12.08 9.46 -12.23
CA ASN A 149 -12.37 10.86 -11.91
C ASN A 149 -13.47 10.94 -10.83
N PRO A 150 -13.22 11.56 -9.66
CA PRO A 150 -14.18 11.61 -8.55
C PRO A 150 -15.38 12.55 -8.81
N THR A 151 -15.37 13.32 -9.90
CA THR A 151 -16.37 14.37 -10.17
C THR A 151 -17.44 13.98 -11.18
N VAL A 152 -17.34 12.78 -11.76
CA VAL A 152 -18.25 12.22 -12.77
C VAL A 152 -18.58 10.76 -12.45
N ALA A 153 -19.69 10.26 -12.98
CA ALA A 153 -20.06 8.85 -12.83
C ALA A 153 -18.94 7.93 -13.38
N PRO A 154 -18.71 6.75 -12.75
CA PRO A 154 -19.52 6.14 -11.69
C PRO A 154 -19.20 6.61 -10.26
N ALA A 155 -18.31 7.59 -10.07
CA ALA A 155 -18.07 8.15 -8.74
C ALA A 155 -19.31 8.92 -8.23
N GLU A 156 -19.61 8.77 -6.94
CA GLU A 156 -20.80 9.37 -6.32
C GLU A 156 -20.40 10.39 -5.25
N ARG A 157 -20.99 11.60 -5.28
CA ARG A 157 -20.76 12.56 -4.20
C ARG A 157 -21.22 11.96 -2.87
N THR A 158 -20.38 12.08 -1.84
CA THR A 158 -20.64 11.49 -0.54
C THR A 158 -20.27 12.41 0.62
N SER A 159 -21.00 12.27 1.73
CA SER A 159 -20.62 12.85 3.03
C SER A 159 -19.89 11.85 3.93
N ARG A 160 -19.77 10.57 3.51
CA ARG A 160 -19.11 9.51 4.27
C ARG A 160 -17.68 9.90 4.64
N ARG A 161 -17.23 9.32 5.75
CA ARG A 161 -15.88 9.39 6.28
C ARG A 161 -15.45 7.96 6.55
N GLY A 162 -14.16 7.73 6.43
CA GLY A 162 -13.54 6.45 6.67
C GLY A 162 -12.17 6.65 7.29
N ASP A 163 -11.43 5.57 7.44
CA ASP A 163 -10.08 5.60 7.97
C ASP A 163 -9.14 6.24 6.96
N VAL A 164 -8.41 7.27 7.41
CA VAL A 164 -7.59 8.10 6.53
C VAL A 164 -6.30 7.34 6.20
N LEU A 165 -6.14 7.00 4.91
CA LEU A 165 -4.95 6.36 4.38
C LEU A 165 -3.89 7.40 3.98
N ILE A 166 -4.29 8.41 3.22
CA ILE A 166 -3.45 9.58 2.91
C ILE A 166 -4.08 10.81 3.56
N SER A 167 -3.34 11.42 4.49
CA SER A 167 -3.79 12.58 5.26
C SER A 167 -3.95 13.84 4.40
N GLU A 168 -4.60 14.88 4.94
CA GLU A 168 -4.80 16.16 4.24
C GLU A 168 -3.48 16.84 3.84
N ASP A 169 -2.43 16.65 4.65
CA ASP A 169 -1.08 17.19 4.43
C ASP A 169 -0.06 16.04 4.57
N PRO A 170 0.05 15.16 3.56
CA PRO A 170 0.90 13.99 3.66
C PRO A 170 2.37 14.37 3.45
N ASP A 171 3.28 13.54 3.97
CA ASP A 171 4.70 13.66 3.71
C ASP A 171 5.01 13.21 2.28
N TYR A 172 5.28 14.18 1.42
CA TYR A 172 5.60 13.96 0.02
C TYR A 172 7.10 13.74 -0.16
N ARG A 173 7.45 12.75 -0.95
CA ARG A 173 8.82 12.43 -1.32
C ARG A 173 9.04 12.71 -2.79
N GLU A 174 10.21 13.25 -3.10
CA GLU A 174 10.65 13.40 -4.48
C GLU A 174 10.85 12.01 -5.09
N LEU A 175 10.32 11.81 -6.30
CA LEU A 175 10.56 10.64 -7.12
C LEU A 175 11.96 10.78 -7.73
N VAL A 176 12.95 10.21 -7.05
CA VAL A 176 14.36 10.21 -7.45
C VAL A 176 14.75 8.89 -8.13
N ASP A 177 15.72 8.99 -9.03
CA ASP A 177 16.32 7.86 -9.74
C ASP A 177 17.18 6.94 -8.85
#